data_AF-A0A7R9DCC4-F1
#
_entry.id   AF-A0A7R9DCC4-F1
#
_cell.length_a   1.000
_cell.length_b   1.000
_cell.length_c   1.000
_cell.angle_alpha   90.00
_cell.angle_beta   90.00
_cell.angle_gamma   90.00
#
_symmetry.space_group_name_H-M   'P 1'
#
loop_
_entity.id
_entity.type
_entity.pdbx_description
1 polymer ?
#
loop_
_entity_poly.entity_id
_entity_poly.type
_entity_poly.pdbx_seq_one_letter_code
_entity_poly.pdbx_strand_id
1 'polypeptide(L)'
;MRTYAGNKFRFVLLPRYTCSPDKLKEIMSTFPMFSHNTPPLDGLLFYHMEAGYTPGPSPLVGWLKAYMLPDVLNVPVASMYLDGKPQGCTVQEHISAEEEAMKLRAKKGNKKKKAVKMETDEPVITIDYLNDY
;
A
#
# COMPACT_ATOMS: atom_id res chain seq x y z
N MET A 1 5.74 16.58 -20.36
CA MET A 1 4.78 16.64 -19.24
C MET A 1 4.76 18.08 -18.75
N ARG A 2 3.65 18.83 -18.92
CA ARG A 2 3.55 20.24 -18.50
C ARG A 2 3.51 20.32 -16.97
N THR A 3 4.52 20.90 -16.34
CA THR A 3 4.52 21.19 -14.90
C THR A 3 3.84 22.54 -14.68
N TYR A 4 2.66 22.54 -14.04
CA TYR A 4 2.01 23.78 -13.61
C TYR A 4 2.85 24.44 -12.51
N ALA A 5 3.14 25.73 -12.65
CA ALA A 5 4.05 26.49 -11.78
C ALA A 5 3.64 26.52 -10.28
N GLY A 6 2.40 26.13 -9.94
CA GLY A 6 1.90 26.06 -8.57
C GLY A 6 1.99 24.67 -7.91
N ASN A 7 2.41 23.62 -8.62
CA ASN A 7 2.39 22.27 -8.05
C ASN A 7 3.65 21.96 -7.24
N LYS A 8 3.54 22.02 -5.90
CA LYS A 8 4.61 21.68 -4.95
C LYS A 8 4.93 20.19 -4.89
N PHE A 9 4.02 19.31 -5.32
CA PHE A 9 4.16 17.86 -5.18
C PHE A 9 4.12 17.15 -6.54
N ARG A 10 5.18 16.42 -6.85
CA ARG A 10 5.25 15.65 -8.09
C ARG A 10 4.43 14.37 -7.95
N PHE A 11 3.48 14.16 -8.85
CA PHE A 11 2.79 12.89 -9.00
C PHE A 11 3.49 12.06 -10.06
N VAL A 12 3.93 10.87 -9.68
CA VAL A 12 4.59 9.90 -10.57
C VAL A 12 3.85 8.58 -10.44
N LEU A 13 3.48 7.98 -11.57
CA LEU A 13 2.85 6.67 -11.58
C LEU A 13 3.89 5.59 -11.23
N LEU A 14 3.51 4.67 -10.35
CA LEU A 14 4.34 3.50 -10.06
C LEU A 14 4.26 2.50 -11.23
N PRO A 15 5.37 1.86 -11.60
CA PRO A 15 5.35 0.82 -12.61
C PRO A 15 4.57 -0.40 -12.12
N ARG A 16 3.82 -1.03 -13.02
CA ARG A 16 3.13 -2.30 -12.80
C ARG A 16 3.71 -3.34 -13.73
N TYR A 17 3.91 -4.55 -13.21
CA TYR A 17 4.46 -5.68 -13.96
C TYR A 17 3.53 -6.88 -13.91
N THR A 18 3.66 -7.78 -14.88
CA THR A 18 3.01 -9.10 -14.84
C THR A 18 3.69 -9.98 -13.81
N CYS A 19 2.89 -10.73 -13.04
CA CYS A 19 3.42 -11.63 -12.00
C CYS A 19 3.84 -13.01 -12.56
N SER A 20 4.45 -13.04 -13.75
CA SER A 20 5.07 -14.25 -14.28
C SER A 20 6.41 -14.51 -13.58
N PRO A 21 6.78 -15.76 -13.26
CA PRO A 21 8.01 -16.07 -12.53
C PRO A 21 9.27 -15.43 -13.13
N ASP A 22 9.41 -15.47 -14.46
CA ASP A 22 10.58 -14.91 -15.15
C ASP A 22 10.66 -13.38 -15.01
N LYS A 23 9.55 -12.69 -15.23
CA LYS A 23 9.47 -11.23 -15.09
C LYS A 23 9.72 -10.80 -13.64
N LEU A 24 9.15 -11.52 -12.68
CA LEU A 24 9.37 -11.23 -11.26
C LEU A 24 10.85 -11.40 -10.89
N LYS A 25 11.49 -12.48 -11.35
CA LYS A 25 12.91 -12.73 -11.16
C LYS A 25 13.78 -11.64 -11.81
N GLU A 26 13.48 -11.24 -13.04
CA GLU A 26 14.18 -10.17 -13.76
C GLU A 26 14.15 -8.85 -12.97
N ILE A 27 12.95 -8.44 -12.52
CA ILE A 27 12.77 -7.19 -11.79
C ILE A 27 13.49 -7.24 -10.44
N MET A 28 13.37 -8.36 -9.70
CA MET A 28 13.98 -8.50 -8.37
C MET A 28 15.49 -8.71 -8.39
N SER A 29 16.04 -9.14 -9.53
CA SER A 29 17.49 -9.22 -9.74
C SER A 29 18.11 -7.84 -10.04
N THR A 30 17.29 -6.83 -10.34
CA THR A 30 17.75 -5.49 -10.69
C THR A 30 17.72 -4.57 -9.46
N PHE A 31 18.84 -3.91 -9.19
CA PHE A 31 18.93 -2.85 -8.18
C PHE A 31 19.61 -1.61 -8.79
N PRO A 32 19.12 -0.38 -8.52
CA PRO A 32 17.89 -0.06 -7.78
C PRO A 32 16.64 -0.08 -8.68
N MET A 33 15.48 -0.42 -8.11
CA MET A 33 14.19 -0.37 -8.83
C MET A 33 13.78 1.05 -9.25
N PHE A 34 14.09 2.04 -8.42
CA PHE A 34 13.82 3.45 -8.70
C PHE A 34 15.12 4.20 -8.96
N SER A 35 15.05 5.25 -9.77
CA SER A 35 16.22 6.07 -10.12
C SER A 35 16.94 6.56 -8.86
N HIS A 36 18.25 6.37 -8.80
CA HIS A 36 19.09 6.72 -7.65
C HIS A 36 18.63 6.11 -6.31
N ASN A 37 17.90 4.99 -6.33
CA ASN A 37 17.27 4.40 -5.14
C ASN A 37 16.42 5.42 -4.35
N THR A 38 15.76 6.34 -5.07
CA THR A 38 14.97 7.43 -4.50
C THR A 38 13.56 7.44 -5.13
N PRO A 39 12.52 6.99 -4.40
CA PRO A 39 12.55 6.46 -3.03
C PRO A 39 13.20 5.06 -2.94
N PRO A 40 13.66 4.64 -1.76
CA PRO A 40 14.05 3.24 -1.54
C PRO A 40 12.83 2.34 -1.66
N LEU A 41 13.04 1.11 -2.16
CA LEU A 41 11.99 0.11 -2.24
C LEU A 41 11.64 -0.40 -0.83
N ASP A 42 10.39 -0.23 -0.42
CA ASP A 42 9.86 -0.81 0.83
C ASP A 42 9.39 -2.27 0.62
N GLY A 43 8.55 -2.48 -0.39
CA GLY A 43 7.99 -3.79 -0.71
C GLY A 43 7.19 -3.81 -2.00
N LEU A 44 6.61 -4.97 -2.28
CA LEU A 44 5.82 -5.26 -3.47
C LEU A 44 4.36 -5.48 -3.10
N LEU A 45 3.49 -4.91 -3.93
CA LEU A 45 2.05 -5.05 -3.82
C LEU A 45 1.54 -5.93 -4.96
N PHE A 46 0.94 -7.06 -4.60
CA PHE A 46 0.40 -8.07 -5.51
C PHE A 46 -1.10 -7.90 -5.59
N TYR A 47 -1.61 -7.57 -6.77
CA TYR A 47 -3.05 -7.42 -7.01
C TYR A 47 -3.56 -8.61 -7.82
N HIS A 48 -4.68 -9.19 -7.39
CA HIS A 48 -5.44 -10.09 -8.24
C HIS A 48 -6.07 -9.33 -9.43
N MET A 49 -6.12 -9.95 -10.61
CA MET A 49 -6.60 -9.28 -11.83
C MET A 49 -8.07 -8.87 -11.75
N GLU A 50 -8.88 -9.62 -11.00
CA GLU A 50 -10.31 -9.38 -10.81
C GLU A 50 -10.62 -8.57 -9.54
N ALA A 51 -9.60 -8.05 -8.85
CA ALA A 51 -9.79 -7.25 -7.65
C ALA A 51 -10.38 -5.87 -8.01
N GLY A 52 -11.67 -5.66 -7.69
CA GLY A 52 -12.27 -4.34 -7.65
C GLY A 52 -11.75 -3.52 -6.47
N TYR A 53 -11.82 -2.18 -6.57
CA TYR A 53 -11.45 -1.31 -5.45
C TYR A 53 -12.52 -1.38 -4.35
N THR A 54 -12.16 -1.95 -3.21
CA THR A 54 -12.96 -1.92 -1.99
C THR A 54 -12.14 -1.32 -0.86
N PRO A 55 -12.69 -0.33 -0.12
CA PRO A 55 -11.97 0.22 1.03
C PRO A 55 -11.80 -0.82 2.15
N GLY A 56 -10.58 -0.97 2.65
CA GLY A 56 -10.26 -1.84 3.78
C GLY A 56 -9.35 -3.01 3.42
N PRO A 57 -9.04 -3.88 4.38
CA PRO A 57 -8.23 -5.07 4.14
C PRO A 57 -8.93 -6.02 3.17
N SER A 58 -8.20 -6.55 2.19
CA SER A 58 -8.71 -7.50 1.22
C SER A 58 -7.65 -8.59 0.97
N PRO A 59 -8.03 -9.89 0.97
CA PRO A 59 -7.11 -10.97 0.63
C PRO A 59 -6.72 -10.97 -0.84
N LEU A 60 -7.41 -10.19 -1.68
CA LEU A 60 -7.11 -10.05 -3.11
C LEU A 60 -5.92 -9.12 -3.39
N VAL A 61 -5.36 -8.51 -2.34
CA VAL A 61 -4.17 -7.66 -2.41
C VAL A 61 -3.16 -8.13 -1.36
N GLY A 62 -2.01 -8.62 -1.80
CA GLY A 62 -0.92 -9.08 -0.93
C GLY A 62 0.21 -8.07 -0.86
N TRP A 63 0.83 -7.91 0.31
CA TRP A 63 2.01 -7.07 0.51
C TRP A 63 3.17 -7.91 1.04
N LEU A 64 4.33 -7.86 0.37
CA LEU A 64 5.55 -8.54 0.80
C LEU A 64 6.76 -7.62 0.70
N LYS A 65 7.68 -7.72 1.65
CA LYS A 65 9.01 -7.10 1.51
C LYS A 65 9.88 -7.91 0.56
N ALA A 66 10.80 -7.24 -0.13
CA ALA A 66 11.67 -7.87 -1.13
C ALA A 66 12.44 -9.09 -0.56
N TYR A 67 12.95 -9.03 0.67
CA TYR A 67 13.64 -10.16 1.31
C TYR A 67 12.76 -11.39 1.61
N MET A 68 11.43 -11.27 1.55
CA MET A 68 10.51 -12.38 1.80
C MET A 68 10.28 -13.24 0.55
N LEU A 69 10.55 -12.70 -0.65
CA LEU A 69 10.28 -13.38 -1.92
C LEU A 69 11.01 -14.71 -2.09
N PRO A 70 12.28 -14.87 -1.67
CA PRO A 70 12.95 -16.17 -1.73
C PRO A 70 12.24 -17.23 -0.90
N ASP A 71 11.76 -16.87 0.30
CA ASP A 71 11.16 -17.81 1.24
C ASP A 71 9.69 -18.12 0.90
N VAL A 72 8.93 -17.14 0.39
CA VAL A 72 7.48 -17.28 0.12
C VAL A 72 7.18 -17.75 -1.30
N LEU A 73 7.90 -17.20 -2.30
CA LEU A 73 7.61 -17.41 -3.72
C LEU A 73 8.74 -18.13 -4.46
N ASN A 74 9.82 -18.51 -3.77
CA ASN A 74 11.01 -19.13 -4.34
C ASN A 74 11.65 -18.30 -5.47
N VAL A 75 11.65 -16.97 -5.30
CA VAL A 75 12.17 -16.01 -6.28
C VAL A 75 13.44 -15.37 -5.74
N PRO A 76 14.59 -15.47 -6.45
CA PRO A 76 15.82 -14.84 -6.01
C PRO A 76 15.72 -13.32 -6.15
N VAL A 77 16.36 -12.61 -5.22
CA VAL A 77 16.40 -11.14 -5.19
C VAL A 77 17.84 -10.67 -5.08
N ALA A 78 18.13 -9.46 -5.56
CA ALA A 78 19.45 -8.84 -5.42
C ALA A 78 19.87 -8.78 -3.94
N SER A 79 21.15 -8.99 -3.66
CA SER A 79 21.68 -9.02 -2.28
C SER A 79 21.33 -7.77 -1.47
N MET A 80 21.31 -6.61 -2.11
CA MET A 80 20.97 -5.32 -1.50
C MET A 80 19.55 -5.26 -0.94
N TYR A 81 18.65 -6.12 -1.42
CA TYR A 81 17.28 -6.23 -0.88
C TYR A 81 17.18 -7.17 0.33
N LEU A 82 18.22 -7.97 0.61
CA LEU A 82 18.26 -8.88 1.76
C LEU A 82 18.73 -8.19 3.04
N ASP A 83 19.41 -7.05 2.95
CA ASP A 83 20.00 -6.33 4.09
C ASP A 83 18.97 -5.92 5.16
N GLY A 84 17.69 -5.80 4.77
CA GLY A 84 16.58 -5.48 5.68
C GLY A 84 15.96 -6.68 6.42
N LYS A 85 16.46 -7.90 6.20
CA LYS A 85 15.90 -9.10 6.83
C LYS A 85 16.24 -9.13 8.34
N PRO A 86 15.24 -9.19 9.24
CA PRO A 86 15.49 -9.34 10.67
C PRO A 86 16.24 -10.65 10.95
N GLN A 87 17.30 -10.57 11.76
CA GLN A 87 18.11 -11.73 12.12
C GLN A 87 17.36 -12.64 13.10
N GLY A 88 17.42 -13.95 12.86
CA GLY A 88 16.95 -14.96 13.81
C GLY A 88 15.44 -15.18 13.87
N CYS A 89 14.64 -14.58 12.98
CA CYS A 89 13.23 -14.91 12.84
C CYS A 89 12.88 -15.42 11.45
N THR A 90 11.92 -16.35 11.40
CA THR A 90 11.36 -16.85 10.14
C THR A 90 10.41 -15.82 9.55
N VAL A 91 10.20 -15.88 8.24
CA VAL A 91 9.23 -14.98 7.56
C VAL A 91 7.82 -15.15 8.14
N GLN A 92 7.44 -16.37 8.53
CA GLN A 92 6.14 -16.66 9.12
C GLN A 92 5.94 -15.99 10.49
N GLU A 93 6.97 -16.04 11.35
CA GLU A 93 6.96 -15.34 12.64
C GLU A 93 6.83 -13.82 12.46
N HIS A 94 7.54 -13.27 11.47
CA HIS A 94 7.48 -11.84 11.19
C HIS A 94 6.10 -11.40 10.68
N ILE A 95 5.51 -12.16 9.74
CA ILE A 95 4.15 -11.90 9.24
C ILE A 95 3.15 -11.93 10.40
N SER A 96 3.23 -12.95 11.26
CA SER A 96 2.34 -13.12 12.40
C SER A 96 2.43 -11.95 13.39
N ALA A 97 3.65 -11.48 13.67
CA ALA A 97 3.88 -10.32 14.54
C ALA A 97 3.28 -9.03 13.96
N GLU A 98 3.43 -8.80 12.65
CA GLU A 98 2.85 -7.65 11.96
C GLU A 98 1.31 -7.69 11.94
N GLU A 99 0.71 -8.87 11.74
CA GLU A 99 -0.74 -9.05 11.82
C GLU A 99 -1.27 -8.73 13.23
N GLU A 100 -0.61 -9.23 14.28
CA GLU A 100 -1.00 -8.93 15.67
C GLU A 100 -0.84 -7.44 15.98
N ALA A 101 0.25 -6.81 15.52
CA ALA A 101 0.44 -5.37 15.65
C ALA A 101 -0.67 -4.58 14.92
N MET A 102 -1.10 -5.03 13.74
CA MET A 102 -2.20 -4.44 12.99
C MET A 102 -3.52 -4.55 13.75
N LYS A 103 -3.84 -5.73 14.32
CA LYS A 103 -5.04 -5.95 15.15
C LYS A 103 -5.05 -5.03 16.37
N LEU A 104 -3.90 -4.87 17.04
CA LEU A 104 -3.76 -3.96 18.18
C LEU A 104 -3.96 -2.48 17.78
N ARG A 105 -3.43 -2.05 16.63
CA ARG A 105 -3.63 -0.70 16.09
C ARG A 105 -5.10 -0.44 15.73
N ALA A 106 -5.78 -1.41 15.12
CA ALA A 106 -7.20 -1.32 14.79
C ALA A 106 -8.07 -1.17 16.05
N LYS A 107 -7.78 -1.95 17.11
CA LYS A 107 -8.48 -1.83 18.42
C LYS A 107 -8.31 -0.43 19.04
N LYS A 108 -7.12 0.18 18.93
CA LYS A 108 -6.87 1.55 19.41
C LYS A 108 -7.63 2.62 18.63
N GLY A 109 -7.73 2.48 17.30
CA GLY A 109 -8.49 3.40 16.45
C GLY A 109 -9.99 3.41 16.75
N ASN A 110 -10.57 2.25 17.07
CA ASN A 110 -12.00 2.13 17.35
C ASN A 110 -12.40 2.76 18.70
N LYS A 111 -11.50 2.75 19.70
CA LYS A 111 -11.70 3.47 20.98
C LYS A 111 -11.76 5.00 20.80
N LYS A 112 -10.96 5.56 19.89
CA LYS A 112 -10.99 7.01 19.59
C LYS A 112 -12.25 7.44 18.81
N LYS A 113 -12.74 6.61 17.88
CA LYS A 113 -13.98 6.90 17.13
C LYS A 113 -15.24 6.92 18.02
N LYS A 114 -15.25 6.17 19.13
CA LYS A 114 -16.37 6.18 20.10
C LYS A 114 -16.47 7.49 20.91
N ALA A 115 -15.41 8.32 20.92
CA ALA A 115 -15.35 9.56 21.69
C ALA A 115 -15.67 10.83 20.88
N VAL A 116 -15.89 10.71 19.57
CA VAL A 116 -16.30 11.84 18.72
C VAL A 116 -17.69 11.53 18.15
N LYS A 117 -18.72 11.80 18.95
CA LYS A 117 -20.06 12.08 18.40
C LYS A 117 -19.97 13.51 17.84
N MET A 118 -19.81 13.65 16.53
CA MET A 118 -20.07 14.94 15.90
C MET A 118 -21.58 15.08 15.81
N GLU A 119 -22.10 16.03 16.56
CA GLU A 119 -23.48 16.49 16.47
C GLU A 119 -23.62 17.17 15.09
N THR A 120 -24.39 16.57 14.19
CA THR A 120 -24.74 17.19 12.91
C THR A 120 -26.02 17.98 13.09
N ASP A 121 -25.90 19.28 13.36
CA ASP A 121 -26.92 20.25 12.99
C ASP A 121 -26.66 20.68 11.55
N GLU A 122 -27.43 20.13 10.61
CA GLU A 122 -27.52 20.66 9.25
C GLU A 122 -28.80 21.53 9.16
N PRO A 123 -28.71 22.81 8.79
CA PRO A 123 -29.89 23.61 8.50
C PRO A 123 -30.51 23.15 7.18
N VAL A 124 -31.81 22.85 7.23
CA VAL A 124 -32.64 22.55 6.05
C VAL A 124 -32.64 23.77 5.12
N ILE A 125 -31.95 23.66 3.98
CA ILE A 125 -32.07 24.63 2.89
C ILE A 125 -33.36 24.29 2.13
N THR A 126 -34.44 25.01 2.40
CA THR A 126 -35.62 25.04 1.54
C THR A 126 -35.28 25.86 0.30
N ILE A 127 -35.22 25.19 -0.85
CA ILE A 127 -35.13 25.83 -2.16
C ILE A 127 -36.55 26.22 -2.56
N ASP A 128 -36.91 27.48 -2.33
CA ASP A 128 -38.11 28.08 -2.88
C ASP A 128 -37.93 28.23 -4.39
N TYR A 129 -38.70 27.45 -5.16
CA TYR A 129 -38.84 27.69 -6.59
C TYR A 129 -39.59 29.02 -6.78
N LEU A 130 -38.83 30.06 -7.11
CA LEU A 130 -39.37 31.30 -7.65
C LEU A 130 -40.09 31.00 -8.97
N ASN A 131 -41.41 31.10 -8.91
CA ASN A 131 -42.24 31.44 -10.07
C ASN A 131 -41.80 32.81 -10.57
N ASP A 132 -41.23 32.86 -11.77
CA ASP A 132 -41.28 34.05 -12.62
C ASP A 132 -41.58 33.62 -14.05
N TYR A 133 -42.79 34.00 -14.47
CA TYR A 133 -43.42 34.14 -15.80
C TYR A 133 -42.85 33.40 -17.02
#